data_AF-X0Y8H8-F1
#
_entry.id   AF-X0Y8H8-F1
#
_cell.length_a   1.000
_cell.length_b   1.000
_cell.length_c   1.000
_cell.angle_alpha   90.00
_cell.angle_beta   90.00
_cell.angle_gamma   90.00
#
_symmetry.space_group_name_H-M   'P 1'
#
loop_
_entity.id
_entity.type
_entity.pdbx_description
1 polymer ?
#
loop_
_entity_poly.entity_id
_entity_poly.type
_entity_poly.pdbx_seq_one_letter_code
_entity_poly.pdbx_strand_id
1 'polypeptide(L)'
;SISKRLASLLGGDITIESRLGSGSTFHITVATGPLDGVVMIEPAGESLSWSEEFRTPASGGSGVPGGEEILDCRILLAEDAPDSQRLVSFILTKAGAEVTIAENGKIAVEKVLGATRQRGEG
;
A
#
# COMPACT_ATOMS: atom_id res chain seq x y z
N SER A 1 -5.59 12.37 19.09
CA SER A 1 -4.66 11.64 18.19
C SER A 1 -5.42 11.14 16.98
N ILE A 2 -4.82 11.19 15.79
CA ILE A 2 -5.39 10.65 14.55
C ILE A 2 -5.68 9.15 14.72
N SER A 3 -4.76 8.39 15.34
CA SER A 3 -4.89 6.95 15.55
C SER A 3 -6.10 6.59 16.43
N LYS A 4 -6.38 7.37 17.47
CA LYS A 4 -7.56 7.16 18.34
C LYS A 4 -8.85 7.34 17.55
N ARG A 5 -8.92 8.37 16.71
CA ARG A 5 -10.09 8.61 15.85
C ARG A 5 -10.28 7.49 14.83
N LEU A 6 -9.20 7.00 14.20
CA LEU A 6 -9.27 5.90 13.24
C LEU A 6 -9.74 4.60 13.91
N ALA A 7 -9.17 4.22 15.06
CA ALA A 7 -9.60 3.03 15.79
C ALA A 7 -11.09 3.09 16.18
N SER A 8 -11.56 4.25 16.65
CA SER A 8 -12.99 4.44 16.96
C SER A 8 -13.88 4.37 15.72
N LEU A 9 -13.44 4.89 14.56
CA LEU A 9 -14.18 4.77 13.31
C LEU A 9 -14.29 3.31 12.83
N LEU A 10 -13.31 2.48 13.14
CA LEU A 10 -13.33 1.03 12.87
C LEU A 10 -14.08 0.24 13.95
N GLY A 11 -14.82 0.90 14.83
CA GLY A 11 -15.63 0.25 15.87
C GLY A 11 -14.82 -0.37 17.01
N GLY A 12 -13.56 0.00 17.17
CA GLY A 12 -12.72 -0.45 18.27
C GLY A 12 -12.05 0.70 19.01
N ASP A 13 -10.86 0.45 19.54
CA ASP A 13 -10.14 1.41 20.37
C ASP A 13 -8.62 1.26 20.30
N ILE A 14 -7.89 2.25 20.82
CA ILE A 14 -6.44 2.18 21.04
C ILE A 14 -6.07 2.58 22.47
N THR A 15 -5.27 1.75 23.12
CA THR A 15 -4.69 1.97 24.45
C THR A 15 -3.16 1.83 24.40
N ILE A 16 -2.49 2.39 25.40
CA ILE A 16 -1.03 2.39 25.49
C ILE A 16 -0.61 2.04 26.91
N GLU A 17 0.39 1.19 27.02
CA GLU A 17 1.13 0.92 28.24
C GLU A 17 2.59 1.32 28.01
N SER A 18 3.15 2.18 28.85
CA SER A 18 4.51 2.68 28.69
C SER A 18 5.21 2.82 30.02
N ARG A 19 6.48 2.42 30.06
CA ARG A 19 7.36 2.62 31.20
C ARG A 19 8.68 3.21 30.72
N LEU A 20 9.11 4.29 31.37
CA LEU A 20 10.36 4.97 31.04
C LEU A 20 11.54 3.98 31.04
N GLY A 21 12.28 3.93 29.93
CA GLY A 21 13.40 3.02 29.75
C GLY A 21 13.04 1.59 29.34
N SER A 22 11.74 1.22 29.24
CA SER A 22 11.29 -0.11 28.81
C SER A 22 10.52 -0.10 27.49
N GLY A 23 10.24 1.08 26.93
CA GLY A 23 9.48 1.25 25.70
C GLY A 23 7.98 1.42 25.94
N SER A 24 7.20 1.28 24.87
CA SER A 24 5.75 1.43 24.88
C SER A 24 5.09 0.32 24.06
N THR A 25 4.01 -0.25 24.61
CA THR A 25 3.14 -1.22 23.94
C THR A 25 1.82 -0.55 23.63
N PHE A 26 1.43 -0.55 22.36
CA PHE A 26 0.15 -0.02 21.89
C PHE A 26 -0.77 -1.21 21.58
N HIS A 27 -1.96 -1.20 22.16
CA HIS A 27 -2.99 -2.19 21.85
C HIS A 27 -4.07 -1.53 21.02
N ILE A 28 -4.42 -2.14 19.90
CA ILE A 28 -5.50 -1.69 19.01
C ILE A 28 -6.55 -2.79 18.90
N THR A 29 -7.81 -2.38 18.96
CA THR A 29 -8.96 -3.24 18.66
C THR A 29 -9.73 -2.64 17.49
N VAL A 30 -10.37 -3.50 16.71
CA VAL A 30 -11.27 -3.14 15.60
C VAL A 30 -12.47 -4.07 15.63
N ALA A 31 -13.63 -3.59 15.21
CA ALA A 31 -14.80 -4.43 15.04
C ALA A 31 -14.71 -5.12 13.67
N THR A 32 -14.46 -6.43 13.67
CA THR A 32 -14.38 -7.23 12.43
C THR A 32 -15.75 -7.53 11.81
N GLY A 33 -16.84 -7.22 12.52
CA GLY A 33 -18.16 -7.74 12.21
C GLY A 33 -18.29 -9.23 12.54
N PRO A 34 -19.44 -9.86 12.20
CA PRO A 34 -19.65 -11.29 12.37
C PRO A 34 -18.62 -12.10 11.58
N LEU A 35 -18.04 -13.12 12.21
CA LEU A 35 -17.06 -14.00 11.59
C LEU A 35 -17.67 -15.34 11.13
N ASP A 36 -18.99 -15.46 11.16
CA ASP A 36 -19.70 -16.66 10.74
C ASP A 36 -19.44 -16.95 9.26
N GLY A 37 -18.90 -18.13 8.97
CA GLY A 37 -18.53 -18.54 7.61
C GLY A 37 -17.24 -17.91 7.06
N VAL A 38 -16.52 -17.12 7.86
CA VAL A 38 -15.20 -16.60 7.49
C VAL A 38 -14.16 -17.69 7.70
N VAL A 39 -13.54 -18.14 6.61
CA VAL A 39 -12.42 -19.08 6.67
C VAL A 39 -11.21 -18.35 7.27
N MET A 40 -10.80 -18.77 8.46
CA MET A 40 -9.58 -18.26 9.09
C MET A 40 -8.37 -18.91 8.44
N ILE A 41 -7.42 -18.09 8.02
CA ILE A 41 -6.13 -18.57 7.53
C ILE A 41 -5.25 -18.78 8.75
N GLU A 42 -4.84 -20.02 9.01
CA GLU A 42 -3.81 -20.28 10.01
C GLU A 42 -2.50 -19.68 9.51
N PRO A 43 -1.82 -18.84 10.30
CA PRO A 43 -0.48 -18.41 9.93
C PRO A 43 0.42 -19.64 9.97
N ALA A 44 0.77 -20.17 8.80
CA ALA A 44 1.84 -21.16 8.67
C ALA A 44 3.08 -20.57 9.36
N GLY A 45 3.65 -21.33 10.30
CA GLY A 45 4.62 -20.84 11.26
C GLY A 45 5.73 -19.98 10.66
N GLU A 46 6.01 -18.87 11.36
CA GLU A 46 7.25 -18.08 11.28
C GLU A 46 7.76 -17.75 9.88
N SER A 47 7.00 -16.97 9.12
CA SER A 47 7.55 -15.83 8.37
C SER A 47 6.39 -15.01 7.83
N LEU A 48 6.21 -13.79 8.34
CA LEU A 48 5.63 -12.72 7.52
C LEU A 48 6.67 -12.30 6.47
N SER A 49 7.17 -13.26 5.68
CA SER A 49 7.62 -12.94 4.35
C SER A 49 6.35 -12.60 3.60
N TRP A 50 6.35 -11.40 3.05
CA TRP A 50 5.52 -11.01 1.93
C TRP A 50 5.75 -12.01 0.76
N SER A 51 5.24 -13.23 0.85
CA SER A 51 5.46 -14.29 -0.13
C SER A 51 4.14 -14.68 -0.80
N GLU A 52 3.96 -14.13 -2.00
CA GLU A 52 3.49 -14.80 -3.21
C GLU A 52 2.08 -15.43 -3.28
N GLU A 53 1.27 -15.39 -2.22
CA GLU A 53 -0.09 -15.99 -2.21
C GLU A 53 -1.25 -15.03 -2.56
N PHE A 54 -0.98 -13.80 -3.03
CA PHE A 54 -1.98 -12.99 -3.74
C PHE A 54 -2.27 -13.52 -5.17
N ARG A 55 -2.32 -14.85 -5.36
CA ARG A 55 -2.82 -15.47 -6.58
C ARG A 55 -4.32 -15.69 -6.42
N THR A 56 -5.10 -14.82 -7.06
CA THR A 56 -6.56 -14.84 -7.13
C THR A 56 -7.10 -16.18 -7.66
N PRO A 57 -8.19 -16.73 -7.10
CA PRO A 57 -8.87 -17.88 -7.68
C PRO A 57 -9.51 -17.50 -9.03
N ALA A 58 -9.38 -18.42 -9.98
CA ALA A 58 -9.79 -18.23 -11.35
C ALA A 58 -11.32 -18.11 -11.52
N SER A 59 -11.69 -17.02 -12.21
CA SER A 59 -12.69 -16.95 -13.30
C SER A 59 -14.17 -17.16 -13.00
N GLY A 60 -14.90 -16.06 -13.21
CA GLY A 60 -16.28 -16.04 -13.70
C GLY A 60 -16.51 -14.78 -14.52
N GLY A 61 -16.04 -14.75 -15.77
CA GLY A 61 -16.20 -13.62 -16.69
C GLY A 61 -15.14 -13.62 -17.79
N SER A 62 -15.55 -14.03 -18.97
CA SER A 62 -14.77 -14.31 -20.18
C SER A 62 -13.66 -13.31 -20.52
N GLY A 63 -12.43 -13.83 -20.67
CA GLY A 63 -11.31 -13.15 -21.31
C GLY A 63 -10.05 -13.08 -20.45
N VAL A 64 -9.38 -14.20 -20.22
CA VAL A 64 -8.02 -14.22 -19.63
C VAL A 64 -7.05 -14.81 -20.65
N PRO A 65 -6.11 -14.02 -21.19
CA PRO A 65 -4.70 -14.39 -21.27
C PRO A 65 -4.01 -13.76 -20.05
N GLY A 66 -3.47 -14.49 -19.08
CA GLY A 66 -2.34 -15.38 -19.31
C GLY A 66 -0.99 -14.64 -19.40
N GLY A 67 -0.95 -13.32 -19.16
CA GLY A 67 0.29 -12.56 -19.03
C GLY A 67 0.31 -11.80 -17.70
N GLU A 68 1.45 -11.81 -17.02
CA GLU A 68 1.76 -10.73 -16.08
C GLU A 68 1.62 -9.42 -16.88
N GLU A 69 0.67 -8.55 -16.54
CA GLU A 69 0.56 -7.26 -17.20
C GLU A 69 1.80 -6.44 -16.84
N ILE A 70 2.79 -6.50 -17.74
CA ILE A 70 3.97 -5.65 -17.68
C ILE A 70 3.49 -4.23 -17.96
N LEU A 71 3.65 -3.35 -16.99
CA LEU A 71 3.41 -1.94 -17.14
C LEU A 71 4.47 -1.38 -18.08
N ASP A 72 4.10 -1.00 -19.30
CA ASP A 72 4.96 -0.22 -20.20
C ASP A 72 4.56 1.25 -20.16
N CYS A 73 4.76 1.88 -19.00
CA CYS A 73 4.38 3.27 -18.80
C CYS A 73 5.30 4.00 -17.83
N ARG A 74 5.18 5.32 -17.85
CA ARG A 74 5.88 6.22 -16.92
C ARG A 74 4.92 6.66 -15.82
N ILE A 75 5.31 6.45 -14.58
CA ILE A 75 4.49 6.77 -13.40
C ILE A 75 5.18 7.87 -12.58
N LEU A 76 4.44 8.92 -12.26
CA LEU A 76 4.83 9.90 -11.25
C LEU A 76 4.22 9.51 -9.90
N LEU A 77 5.06 9.04 -8.97
CA LEU A 77 4.64 8.65 -7.62
C LEU A 77 4.78 9.83 -6.67
N ALA A 78 3.68 10.32 -6.11
CA ALA A 78 3.67 11.37 -5.09
C ALA A 78 3.51 10.75 -3.69
N GLU A 79 4.57 10.74 -2.89
CA GLU A 79 4.62 10.08 -1.58
C GLU A 79 5.60 10.82 -0.66
N ASP A 80 5.25 11.07 0.60
CA ASP A 80 6.04 11.90 1.52
C ASP A 80 6.86 11.08 2.53
N ALA A 81 6.52 9.80 2.73
CA ALA A 81 7.26 8.89 3.59
C ALA A 81 8.37 8.14 2.83
N PRO A 82 9.67 8.25 3.22
CA PRO A 82 10.78 7.62 2.52
C PRO A 82 10.66 6.09 2.38
N ASP A 83 10.08 5.41 3.37
CA ASP A 83 9.90 3.96 3.32
C ASP A 83 8.77 3.55 2.38
N SER A 84 7.66 4.28 2.36
CA SER A 84 6.58 4.10 1.38
C SER A 84 7.07 4.35 -0.05
N GLN A 85 7.88 5.39 -0.28
CA GLN A 85 8.49 5.67 -1.58
C GLN A 85 9.29 4.48 -2.09
N ARG A 86 10.15 3.89 -1.24
CA ARG A 86 10.99 2.73 -1.59
C ARG A 86 10.16 1.49 -1.93
N LEU A 87 9.17 1.18 -1.09
CA LEU A 87 8.32 0.01 -1.29
C LEU A 87 7.52 0.11 -2.59
N VAL A 88 6.83 1.23 -2.80
CA VAL A 88 5.94 1.40 -3.95
C VAL A 88 6.74 1.54 -5.24
N SER A 89 7.86 2.28 -5.23
CA SER A 89 8.75 2.37 -6.41
C SER A 89 9.33 1.02 -6.81
N PHE A 90 9.72 0.19 -5.85
CA PHE A 90 10.20 -1.17 -6.12
C PHE A 90 9.13 -2.03 -6.79
N ILE A 91 7.90 -2.03 -6.26
CA ILE A 91 6.78 -2.80 -6.82
C ILE A 91 6.47 -2.35 -8.26
N LEU A 92 6.35 -1.04 -8.48
CA LEU A 92 6.03 -0.49 -9.80
C LEU A 92 7.15 -0.74 -10.83
N THR A 93 8.42 -0.63 -10.41
CA THR A 93 9.56 -0.93 -11.28
C THR A 93 9.63 -2.41 -11.61
N LYS A 94 9.38 -3.29 -10.63
CA LYS A 94 9.31 -4.75 -10.86
C LYS A 94 8.17 -5.12 -11.81
N ALA A 95 7.08 -4.38 -11.79
CA ALA A 95 5.98 -4.52 -12.73
C ALA A 95 6.28 -3.93 -14.13
N GLY A 96 7.43 -3.31 -14.37
CA GLY A 96 7.88 -2.82 -15.68
C GLY A 96 7.81 -1.30 -15.85
N ALA A 97 7.20 -0.57 -14.92
CA ALA A 97 7.02 0.87 -15.07
C ALA A 97 8.31 1.66 -14.82
N GLU A 98 8.48 2.77 -15.54
CA GLU A 98 9.51 3.77 -15.23
C GLU A 98 8.93 4.74 -14.19
N VAL A 99 9.54 4.77 -12.99
CA VAL A 99 9.00 5.54 -11.86
C VAL A 99 9.80 6.82 -11.61
N THR A 100 9.12 7.95 -11.60
CA THR A 100 9.64 9.23 -11.10
C THR A 100 9.00 9.53 -9.75
N ILE A 101 9.81 9.83 -8.72
CA ILE A 101 9.32 10.13 -7.37
C ILE A 101 9.12 11.64 -7.19
N ALA A 102 8.02 12.03 -6.55
CA ALA A 102 7.77 13.36 -6.02
C ALA A 102 7.57 13.26 -4.50
N GLU A 103 8.43 13.92 -3.74
CA GLU A 103 8.46 13.82 -2.27
C GLU A 103 7.28 14.51 -1.57
N ASN A 104 6.42 15.19 -2.33
CA ASN A 104 5.16 15.77 -1.86
C ASN A 104 4.28 16.17 -3.05
N GLY A 105 3.05 16.56 -2.76
CA GLY A 105 2.07 16.98 -3.77
C GLY A 105 2.47 18.22 -4.57
N LYS A 106 3.18 19.19 -3.97
CA LYS A 106 3.61 20.40 -4.69
C LYS A 106 4.63 20.06 -5.79
N ILE A 107 5.63 19.26 -5.44
CA ILE A 107 6.64 18.76 -6.39
C ILE A 107 5.97 17.93 -7.49
N ALA A 108 4.97 17.12 -7.15
CA ALA A 108 4.24 16.34 -8.14
C ALA A 108 3.56 17.22 -9.19
N VAL A 109 2.83 18.26 -8.74
CA VAL A 109 2.18 19.22 -9.65
C VAL A 109 3.20 19.96 -10.52
N GLU A 110 4.32 20.42 -9.94
CA GLU A 110 5.40 21.09 -10.69
C GLU A 110 5.97 20.20 -11.80
N LYS A 111 6.20 18.91 -11.51
CA LYS A 111 6.72 17.94 -12.48
C LYS A 111 5.73 17.67 -13.63
N VAL A 112 4.45 17.52 -13.32
CA VAL A 112 3.40 17.31 -14.35
C VAL A 112 3.30 18.52 -15.28
N LEU A 113 3.25 19.72 -14.71
CA LEU A 113 3.13 20.96 -15.49
C LEU A 113 4.38 21.24 -16.34
N GLY A 114 5.57 20.92 -15.82
CA GLY A 114 6.82 21.01 -16.57
C GLY A 114 6.88 20.04 -17.75
N ALA A 115 6.46 18.79 -17.55
CA ALA A 115 6.44 17.76 -18.60
C ALA A 115 5.43 18.07 -19.71
N THR A 116 4.30 18.69 -19.37
CA THR A 116 3.25 19.05 -20.34
C THR A 116 3.72 20.13 -21.32
N ARG A 117 4.58 21.06 -20.90
CA ARG A 117 5.13 22.10 -21.81
C ARG A 117 6.11 21.54 -22.83
N GLN A 118 6.93 20.56 -22.46
CA GLN A 118 7.96 19.99 -23.34
C GLN A 118 7.39 19.05 -24.41
N ARG A 119 6.15 18.56 -24.24
CA ARG A 119 5.49 17.64 -25.18
C ARG A 119 4.65 18.34 -26.26
N GLY A 120 4.53 19.67 -26.20
CA GLY A 120 3.72 20.49 -27.13
C GLY A 120 4.51 21.23 -28.20
N GLU A 121 5.84 21.05 -28.30
CA GLU A 121 6.72 21.73 -29.26
C GLU A 121 7.30 20.78 -30.34
N GLY A 122 6.64 19.66 -30.62
CA GLY A 122 7.02 18.68 -31.66
C GLY A 122 5.94 18.50 -32.71
#